data_AF-A0A218QM71-F1
#
_entry.id   AF-A0A218QM71-F1
#
_cell.length_a   1.000
_cell.length_b   1.000
_cell.length_c   1.000
_cell.angle_alpha   90.00
_cell.angle_beta   90.00
_cell.angle_gamma   90.00
#
_symmetry.space_group_name_H-M   'P 1'
#
loop_
_entity.id
_entity.type
_entity.pdbx_description
1 polymer ?
#
loop_
_entity_poly.entity_id
_entity_poly.type
_entity_poly.pdbx_seq_one_letter_code
_entity_poly.pdbx_strand_id
1 'polypeptide(L)'
;MKLNKQFNAIAKSVTVSNLVKEMMNYKKSFAFIGLITSSALALSSNPAQAFSFNPASTGTSADLGTCSSLGGSFTGLSASKIPSCKTADGFTLEAGPTGKNLQAKEVGGIVGVGVSDKVKKPIYVADPVHGEIDFGESIKLTLPNPKDVLKNIGLSFLYQPGVFGDKVFEQAKIVTDTGLTGYLKVTGNTSATWSFVGGGAVTNLSPSTGHGGGYYNIDNPFGDAQFTYLTLTPVTYVTDFYGNSIEALSTNTDFALAHATAVTKAVPEPTAIAGLGLVGGLLLATRRRKAIQS
;
A
#
# COMPACT_ATOMS: atom_id res chain seq x y z
N MET A 1 47.90 31.93 -91.14
CA MET A 1 47.62 33.31 -90.66
C MET A 1 46.12 33.39 -90.35
N LYS A 2 45.74 33.61 -89.07
CA LYS A 2 44.42 34.02 -88.50
C LYS A 2 43.16 33.23 -88.95
N LEU A 3 42.53 32.40 -88.09
CA LEU A 3 41.37 32.71 -87.20
C LEU A 3 40.19 33.38 -87.95
N ASN A 4 38.90 33.00 -87.86
CA ASN A 4 38.11 32.50 -86.73
C ASN A 4 36.66 32.14 -87.17
N LYS A 5 36.04 31.15 -86.48
CA LYS A 5 34.62 30.96 -86.07
C LYS A 5 33.44 31.28 -87.03
N GLN A 6 32.45 30.37 -87.08
CA GLN A 6 31.24 30.39 -86.23
C GLN A 6 30.49 29.04 -86.28
N PHE A 7 30.22 28.45 -85.10
CA PHE A 7 29.29 27.33 -84.90
C PHE A 7 28.05 27.88 -84.18
N ASN A 8 26.87 27.71 -84.77
CA ASN A 8 25.58 27.98 -84.11
C ASN A 8 25.14 26.72 -83.35
N ALA A 9 25.12 26.81 -82.02
CA ALA A 9 24.50 25.79 -81.16
C ALA A 9 23.18 26.34 -80.61
N ILE A 10 22.09 25.64 -80.93
CA ILE A 10 20.75 25.93 -80.41
C ILE A 10 20.65 25.30 -79.01
N ALA A 11 20.60 26.13 -77.97
CA ALA A 11 20.32 25.68 -76.61
C ALA A 11 18.80 25.47 -76.44
N LYS A 12 18.37 24.20 -76.26
CA LYS A 12 17.05 23.88 -75.71
C LYS A 12 17.11 24.04 -74.19
N SER A 13 16.41 25.05 -73.67
CA SER A 13 16.09 25.20 -72.26
C SER A 13 15.18 24.05 -71.83
N VAL A 14 15.70 23.15 -70.98
CA VAL A 14 14.88 22.17 -70.25
C VAL A 14 14.42 22.84 -68.97
N THR A 15 13.13 23.11 -68.88
CA THR A 15 12.51 23.77 -67.72
C THR A 15 12.47 22.78 -66.55
N VAL A 16 13.33 23.02 -65.55
CA VAL A 16 13.31 22.34 -64.25
C VAL A 16 12.14 22.88 -63.42
N SER A 17 10.91 22.43 -63.70
CA SER A 17 9.75 22.77 -62.83
C SER A 17 8.93 21.57 -62.36
N ASN A 18 9.23 20.35 -62.83
CA ASN A 18 8.45 19.16 -62.46
C ASN A 18 9.17 18.17 -61.52
N LEU A 19 10.40 18.43 -61.08
CA LEU A 19 11.14 17.51 -60.19
C LEU A 19 11.07 17.87 -58.70
N VAL A 20 10.55 19.05 -58.32
CA VAL A 20 10.46 19.47 -56.91
C VAL A 20 9.12 19.07 -56.27
N LYS A 21 8.08 18.80 -57.08
CA LYS A 21 6.73 18.54 -56.56
C LYS A 21 6.54 17.11 -56.02
N GLU A 22 7.39 16.15 -56.38
CA GLU A 22 7.29 14.77 -55.90
C GLU A 22 8.18 14.43 -54.69
N MET A 23 9.22 15.21 -54.39
CA MET A 23 10.11 14.92 -53.24
C MET A 23 9.62 15.48 -51.89
N MET A 24 8.52 16.25 -51.86
CA MET A 24 8.00 16.87 -50.63
C MET A 24 6.96 16.05 -49.87
N ASN A 25 6.52 14.88 -50.38
CA ASN A 25 5.46 14.09 -49.75
C ASN A 25 5.93 12.89 -48.90
N TYR A 26 7.21 12.53 -48.93
CA TYR A 26 7.72 11.38 -48.15
C TYR A 26 8.32 11.74 -46.78
N LYS A 27 8.46 13.04 -46.46
CA LYS A 27 9.02 13.48 -45.15
C LYS A 27 7.99 13.54 -44.01
N LYS A 28 6.68 13.41 -44.29
CA LYS A 28 5.63 13.50 -43.26
C LYS A 28 5.14 12.15 -42.72
N SER A 29 5.52 11.02 -43.33
CA SER A 29 4.98 9.69 -42.96
C SER A 29 5.84 8.89 -41.96
N PHE A 30 7.06 9.34 -41.64
CA PHE A 30 7.94 8.61 -40.70
C PHE A 30 7.84 9.08 -39.23
N ALA A 31 7.07 10.14 -38.94
CA ALA A 31 6.87 10.62 -37.57
C ALA A 31 5.80 9.84 -36.80
N PHE A 32 4.90 9.12 -37.47
CA PHE A 32 3.76 8.44 -36.84
C PHE A 32 4.04 6.99 -36.42
N ILE A 33 5.05 6.32 -36.99
CA ILE A 33 5.36 4.92 -36.65
C ILE A 33 6.23 4.80 -35.38
N GLY A 34 6.99 5.85 -35.01
CA GLY A 34 7.78 5.88 -33.77
C GLY A 34 6.98 6.25 -32.50
N LEU A 35 5.76 6.77 -32.67
CA LEU A 35 4.90 7.22 -31.56
C LEU A 35 3.97 6.13 -31.02
N ILE A 36 3.79 5.02 -31.77
CA ILE A 36 2.87 3.93 -31.38
C ILE A 36 3.61 2.83 -30.60
N THR A 37 4.92 2.66 -30.79
CA THR A 37 5.72 1.67 -30.04
C THR A 37 6.33 2.18 -28.74
N SER A 38 6.27 3.49 -28.49
CA SER A 38 6.74 4.10 -27.22
C SER A 38 5.66 4.15 -26.13
N SER A 39 4.40 3.89 -26.47
CA SER A 39 3.27 3.91 -25.52
C SER A 39 2.97 2.57 -24.84
N ALA A 40 3.65 1.48 -25.25
CA ALA A 40 3.42 0.13 -24.73
C ALA A 40 4.42 -0.32 -23.65
N LEU A 41 5.32 0.57 -23.20
CA LEU A 41 5.92 0.47 -21.87
C LEU A 41 4.95 1.13 -20.86
N ALA A 42 3.68 0.75 -20.95
CA ALA A 42 2.75 0.97 -19.87
C ALA A 42 3.30 0.14 -18.71
N LEU A 43 3.89 0.83 -17.74
CA LEU A 43 4.22 0.32 -16.42
C LEU A 43 3.06 -0.55 -15.98
N SER A 44 3.22 -1.88 -16.03
CA SER A 44 2.26 -2.81 -15.46
C SER A 44 2.40 -2.71 -13.96
N SER A 45 1.95 -1.59 -13.39
CA SER A 45 1.73 -1.49 -11.97
C SER A 45 0.61 -2.45 -11.66
N ASN A 46 0.92 -3.57 -11.01
CA ASN A 46 -0.11 -4.39 -10.41
C ASN A 46 -0.99 -3.48 -9.55
N PRO A 47 -2.32 -3.60 -9.62
CA PRO A 47 -3.20 -2.81 -8.77
C PRO A 47 -2.80 -3.04 -7.30
N ALA A 48 -2.85 -1.98 -6.50
CA ALA A 48 -2.61 -2.09 -5.07
C ALA A 48 -3.60 -3.09 -4.47
N GLN A 49 -3.10 -4.04 -3.69
CA GLN A 49 -3.94 -4.96 -2.94
C GLN A 49 -4.35 -4.28 -1.64
N ALA A 50 -5.65 -4.13 -1.40
CA ALA A 50 -6.15 -3.44 -0.21
C ALA A 50 -7.45 -4.06 0.29
N PHE A 51 -7.54 -4.33 1.59
CA PHE A 51 -8.81 -4.68 2.23
C PHE A 51 -9.16 -3.65 3.32
N SER A 52 -10.43 -3.51 3.64
CA SER A 52 -10.90 -2.71 4.77
C SER A 52 -12.19 -3.30 5.34
N PHE A 53 -12.25 -3.40 6.67
CA PHE A 53 -13.50 -3.68 7.39
C PHE A 53 -14.40 -2.44 7.50
N ASN A 54 -13.90 -1.26 7.10
CA ASN A 54 -14.60 0.02 7.11
C ASN A 54 -14.67 0.63 5.69
N PRO A 55 -15.27 -0.03 4.70
CA PRO A 55 -15.15 0.36 3.28
C PRO A 55 -15.64 1.78 2.99
N ALA A 56 -16.64 2.28 3.72
CA ALA A 56 -17.12 3.66 3.58
C ALA A 56 -16.06 4.72 3.97
N SER A 57 -15.15 4.39 4.88
CA SER A 57 -14.10 5.30 5.36
C SER A 57 -12.83 5.28 4.50
N THR A 58 -12.61 4.20 3.73
CA THR A 58 -11.37 3.97 2.97
C THR A 58 -11.56 3.95 1.45
N GLY A 59 -12.81 3.91 0.97
CA GLY A 59 -13.11 3.83 -0.48
C GLY A 59 -12.69 2.51 -1.15
N THR A 60 -12.41 1.47 -0.36
CA THR A 60 -11.98 0.14 -0.82
C THR A 60 -13.16 -0.78 -1.11
N SER A 61 -12.93 -1.83 -1.89
CA SER A 61 -13.92 -2.89 -2.14
C SER A 61 -14.44 -3.49 -0.84
N ALA A 62 -15.74 -3.79 -0.79
CA ALA A 62 -16.38 -4.50 0.31
C ALA A 62 -16.15 -6.03 0.25
N ASP A 63 -15.51 -6.54 -0.81
CA ASP A 63 -15.23 -7.96 -0.93
C ASP A 63 -14.05 -8.36 -0.02
N LEU A 64 -14.40 -8.95 1.12
CA LEU A 64 -13.45 -9.46 2.10
C LEU A 64 -13.14 -10.96 1.88
N GLY A 65 -13.57 -11.56 0.77
CA GLY A 65 -13.35 -12.98 0.48
C GLY A 65 -13.86 -13.87 1.61
N THR A 66 -13.01 -14.76 2.12
CA THR A 66 -13.36 -15.65 3.25
C THR A 66 -13.42 -14.92 4.59
N CYS A 67 -12.92 -13.67 4.66
CA CYS A 67 -13.07 -12.80 5.82
C CYS A 67 -14.42 -12.06 5.86
N SER A 68 -15.32 -12.27 4.88
CA SER A 68 -16.62 -11.59 4.80
C SER A 68 -17.48 -11.71 6.06
N SER A 69 -17.38 -12.83 6.78
CA SER A 69 -18.09 -13.05 8.04
C SER A 69 -17.62 -12.17 9.21
N LEU A 70 -16.45 -11.52 9.07
CA LEU A 70 -15.88 -10.55 10.01
C LEU A 70 -16.20 -9.09 9.61
N GLY A 71 -16.75 -8.87 8.41
CA GLY A 71 -17.16 -7.54 7.94
C GLY A 71 -18.66 -7.31 8.06
N GLY A 72 -19.09 -6.12 7.66
CA GLY A 72 -20.49 -5.68 7.75
C GLY A 72 -20.79 -4.87 9.00
N SER A 73 -22.06 -4.53 9.20
CA SER A 73 -22.50 -3.77 10.37
C SER A 73 -23.10 -4.71 11.41
N PHE A 74 -22.66 -4.54 12.66
CA PHE A 74 -23.15 -5.29 13.81
C PHE A 74 -22.92 -4.47 15.08
N THR A 75 -23.78 -4.58 16.08
CA THR A 75 -23.58 -3.85 17.33
C THR A 75 -22.73 -4.65 18.31
N GLY A 76 -21.56 -4.12 18.69
CA GLY A 76 -20.65 -4.79 19.61
C GLY A 76 -19.83 -5.86 18.89
N LEU A 77 -20.11 -7.14 19.13
CA LEU A 77 -19.31 -8.26 18.57
C LEU A 77 -20.01 -8.93 17.40
N SER A 78 -19.25 -9.26 16.37
CA SER A 78 -19.67 -10.18 15.32
C SER A 78 -19.95 -11.57 15.90
N ALA A 79 -20.93 -12.28 15.35
CA ALA A 79 -21.25 -13.65 15.74
C ALA A 79 -20.17 -14.66 15.26
N SER A 80 -19.42 -14.27 14.23
CA SER A 80 -18.41 -15.11 13.59
C SER A 80 -17.15 -15.22 14.43
N LYS A 81 -16.65 -16.44 14.55
CA LYS A 81 -15.35 -16.74 15.16
C LYS A 81 -14.61 -17.72 14.28
N ILE A 82 -13.52 -17.29 13.67
CA ILE A 82 -12.75 -18.11 12.73
C ILE A 82 -11.26 -18.04 13.06
N PRO A 83 -10.50 -19.13 13.04
CA PRO A 83 -9.08 -19.11 13.42
C PRO A 83 -8.21 -18.33 12.42
N SER A 84 -8.62 -18.34 11.15
CA SER A 84 -7.95 -17.62 10.07
C SER A 84 -8.92 -17.32 8.94
N CYS A 85 -8.56 -16.35 8.11
CA CYS A 85 -9.28 -16.04 6.88
C CYS A 85 -8.33 -15.40 5.85
N LYS A 86 -8.75 -15.40 4.60
CA LYS A 86 -8.09 -14.76 3.46
C LYS A 86 -9.02 -13.74 2.80
N THR A 87 -8.54 -12.52 2.61
CA THR A 87 -9.26 -11.43 1.93
C THR A 87 -9.31 -11.68 0.42
N ALA A 88 -10.21 -11.00 -0.30
CA ALA A 88 -10.27 -11.10 -1.75
C ALA A 88 -8.95 -10.65 -2.41
N ASP A 89 -8.31 -9.62 -1.84
CA ASP A 89 -7.02 -9.09 -2.28
C ASP A 89 -5.81 -9.93 -1.86
N GLY A 90 -6.04 -11.09 -1.22
CA GLY A 90 -5.02 -12.10 -0.99
C GLY A 90 -4.30 -12.04 0.36
N PHE A 91 -4.61 -11.06 1.21
CA PHE A 91 -4.06 -11.02 2.58
C PHE A 91 -4.61 -12.18 3.39
N THR A 92 -3.78 -12.75 4.27
CA THR A 92 -4.21 -13.78 5.21
C THR A 92 -4.09 -13.28 6.63
N LEU A 93 -5.17 -13.40 7.40
CA LEU A 93 -5.24 -13.11 8.83
C LEU A 93 -5.26 -14.43 9.60
N GLU A 94 -4.47 -14.53 10.66
CA GLU A 94 -4.44 -15.67 11.56
C GLU A 94 -4.40 -15.19 13.00
N ALA A 95 -5.33 -15.68 13.83
CA ALA A 95 -5.36 -15.39 15.26
C ALA A 95 -4.30 -16.22 15.99
N GLY A 96 -3.53 -15.55 16.84
CA GLY A 96 -2.56 -16.16 17.73
C GLY A 96 -2.88 -15.87 19.20
N PRO A 97 -2.43 -16.73 20.13
CA PRO A 97 -1.74 -18.00 19.90
C PRO A 97 -2.68 -19.09 19.32
N THR A 98 -2.10 -20.22 18.92
CA THR A 98 -2.85 -21.37 18.40
C THR A 98 -4.02 -21.73 19.30
N GLY A 99 -5.20 -21.88 18.70
CA GLY A 99 -6.42 -22.17 19.47
C GLY A 99 -7.29 -20.95 19.76
N LYS A 100 -6.89 -19.76 19.31
CA LYS A 100 -7.74 -18.56 19.31
C LYS A 100 -8.55 -18.43 18.00
N ASN A 101 -9.46 -17.46 17.97
CA ASN A 101 -10.24 -17.08 16.80
C ASN A 101 -10.16 -15.58 16.56
N LEU A 102 -10.15 -15.17 15.31
CA LEU A 102 -10.49 -13.82 14.88
C LEU A 102 -11.96 -13.55 15.19
N GLN A 103 -12.23 -12.37 15.72
CA GLN A 103 -13.58 -11.86 15.93
C GLN A 103 -13.58 -10.35 15.66
N ALA A 104 -14.58 -9.87 14.96
CA ALA A 104 -14.73 -8.45 14.71
C ALA A 104 -15.58 -7.78 15.79
N LYS A 105 -15.25 -6.52 16.09
CA LYS A 105 -15.94 -5.62 17.02
C LYS A 105 -16.29 -4.32 16.31
N GLU A 106 -17.42 -3.71 16.64
CA GLU A 106 -17.84 -2.38 16.17
C GLU A 106 -18.00 -1.42 17.36
N VAL A 107 -17.29 -0.28 17.31
CA VAL A 107 -17.40 0.81 18.29
C VAL A 107 -17.47 2.15 17.55
N GLY A 108 -18.50 2.94 17.82
CA GLY A 108 -18.66 4.26 17.18
C GLY A 108 -18.74 4.18 15.64
N GLY A 109 -19.29 3.09 15.09
CA GLY A 109 -19.35 2.85 13.65
C GLY A 109 -18.05 2.39 13.00
N ILE A 110 -16.98 2.18 13.80
CA ILE A 110 -15.71 1.63 13.33
C ILE A 110 -15.66 0.14 13.65
N VAL A 111 -15.39 -0.66 12.63
CA VAL A 111 -15.17 -2.10 12.72
C VAL A 111 -13.67 -2.41 12.78
N GLY A 112 -13.26 -3.20 13.75
CA GLY A 112 -11.91 -3.75 13.85
C GLY A 112 -11.95 -5.25 14.10
N VAL A 113 -10.93 -5.96 13.62
CA VAL A 113 -10.74 -7.40 13.89
C VAL A 113 -9.65 -7.58 14.93
N GLY A 114 -10.03 -8.15 16.06
CA GLY A 114 -9.13 -8.61 17.11
C GLY A 114 -9.20 -10.12 17.29
N VAL A 115 -8.90 -10.56 18.50
CA VAL A 115 -8.84 -11.96 18.89
C VAL A 115 -9.92 -12.25 19.93
N SER A 116 -10.34 -13.50 19.98
CA SER A 116 -11.26 -14.01 20.99
C SER A 116 -10.93 -15.45 21.33
N ASP A 117 -11.28 -15.84 22.55
CA ASP A 117 -11.23 -17.24 22.97
C ASP A 117 -12.20 -18.11 22.17
N LYS A 118 -11.76 -19.34 21.85
CA LYS A 118 -12.61 -20.41 21.31
C LYS A 118 -13.73 -20.82 22.26
N VAL A 119 -13.46 -20.75 23.56
CA VAL A 119 -14.34 -21.24 24.61
C VAL A 119 -14.93 -20.03 25.32
N LYS A 120 -16.26 -20.02 25.51
CA LYS A 120 -16.88 -19.11 26.48
C LYS A 120 -16.20 -19.35 27.82
N LYS A 121 -15.31 -18.44 28.25
CA LYS A 121 -14.86 -18.45 29.64
C LYS A 121 -16.11 -18.43 30.52
N PRO A 122 -16.15 -19.20 31.63
CA PRO A 122 -17.25 -19.10 32.57
C PRO A 122 -17.46 -17.64 32.95
N ILE A 123 -18.73 -17.23 33.07
CA ILE A 123 -19.26 -15.86 33.16
C ILE A 123 -18.54 -14.93 34.17
N TYR A 124 -17.74 -15.47 35.09
CA TYR A 124 -17.07 -14.74 36.16
C TYR A 124 -15.68 -14.16 35.83
N VAL A 125 -15.13 -14.42 34.64
CA VAL A 125 -13.94 -13.70 34.14
C VAL A 125 -14.32 -13.06 32.80
N ALA A 126 -15.19 -12.06 32.87
CA ALA A 126 -15.49 -11.25 31.70
C ALA A 126 -14.21 -10.54 31.28
N ASP A 127 -13.64 -10.96 30.16
CA ASP A 127 -12.66 -10.16 29.46
C ASP A 127 -13.37 -8.88 28.97
N PRO A 128 -13.02 -7.68 29.47
CA PRO A 128 -13.73 -6.46 29.11
C PRO A 128 -13.46 -6.04 27.65
N VAL A 129 -12.45 -6.61 26.99
CA VAL A 129 -11.92 -6.16 25.69
C VAL A 129 -12.06 -7.22 24.59
N HIS A 130 -13.05 -8.11 24.71
CA HIS A 130 -13.33 -9.13 23.67
C HIS A 130 -13.35 -8.53 22.26
N GLY A 131 -12.78 -9.26 21.30
CA GLY A 131 -12.75 -8.83 19.89
C GLY A 131 -11.67 -7.78 19.59
N GLU A 132 -10.75 -7.59 20.52
CA GLU A 132 -9.53 -6.78 20.39
C GLU A 132 -8.29 -7.70 20.54
N ILE A 133 -7.09 -7.19 20.31
CA ILE A 133 -5.83 -7.91 20.48
C ILE A 133 -5.28 -7.52 21.85
N ASP A 134 -5.41 -8.42 22.83
CA ASP A 134 -5.00 -8.16 24.21
C ASP A 134 -3.69 -8.86 24.61
N PHE A 135 -3.32 -8.74 25.90
CA PHE A 135 -2.11 -9.32 26.44
C PHE A 135 -2.02 -10.84 26.24
N GLY A 136 -1.01 -11.27 25.49
CA GLY A 136 -0.80 -12.68 25.16
C GLY A 136 -1.51 -13.12 23.89
N GLU A 137 -2.21 -12.21 23.21
CA GLU A 137 -2.83 -12.42 21.90
C GLU A 137 -2.05 -11.73 20.77
N SER A 138 -2.36 -12.14 19.54
CA SER A 138 -1.74 -11.57 18.35
C SER A 138 -2.58 -11.81 17.10
N ILE A 139 -2.38 -10.98 16.09
CA ILE A 139 -2.81 -11.29 14.73
C ILE A 139 -1.60 -11.31 13.82
N LYS A 140 -1.40 -12.41 13.11
CA LYS A 140 -0.46 -12.49 12.01
C LYS A 140 -1.16 -12.07 10.72
N LEU A 141 -0.67 -10.99 10.11
CA LEU A 141 -1.10 -10.49 8.80
C LEU A 141 -0.04 -10.88 7.77
N THR A 142 -0.38 -11.81 6.88
CA THR A 142 0.48 -12.19 5.74
C THR A 142 0.09 -11.37 4.51
N LEU A 143 1.08 -10.77 3.86
CA LEU A 143 0.87 -9.97 2.64
C LEU A 143 0.49 -10.87 1.45
N PRO A 144 -0.17 -10.33 0.41
CA PRO A 144 -0.63 -11.10 -0.74
C PRO A 144 0.49 -11.81 -1.49
N ASN A 145 1.63 -11.14 -1.66
CA ASN A 145 2.81 -11.72 -2.30
C ASN A 145 4.06 -11.57 -1.42
N PRO A 146 4.99 -12.54 -1.48
CA PRO A 146 6.31 -12.36 -0.93
C PRO A 146 6.97 -11.13 -1.55
N LYS A 147 7.56 -10.27 -0.71
CA LYS A 147 8.24 -9.02 -1.10
C LYS A 147 7.34 -7.85 -1.50
N ASP A 148 6.04 -7.91 -1.23
CA ASP A 148 5.22 -6.71 -1.27
C ASP A 148 5.73 -5.67 -0.24
N VAL A 149 5.42 -4.39 -0.50
CA VAL A 149 5.68 -3.28 0.40
C VAL A 149 4.36 -2.85 1.02
N LEU A 150 4.29 -2.84 2.35
CA LEU A 150 3.12 -2.36 3.07
C LEU A 150 3.03 -0.83 2.94
N LYS A 151 1.99 -0.35 2.26
CA LYS A 151 1.76 1.08 2.03
C LYS A 151 0.99 1.75 3.14
N ASN A 152 0.03 1.06 3.74
CA ASN A 152 -0.60 1.54 4.96
C ASN A 152 -1.20 0.39 5.76
N ILE A 153 -1.45 0.66 7.03
CA ILE A 153 -2.19 -0.22 7.93
C ILE A 153 -3.01 0.63 8.89
N GLY A 154 -4.25 0.22 9.12
CA GLY A 154 -5.16 0.87 10.04
C GLY A 154 -5.37 0.07 11.30
N LEU A 155 -5.21 0.73 12.44
CA LEU A 155 -5.49 0.17 13.76
C LEU A 155 -6.59 0.98 14.43
N SER A 156 -7.57 0.28 15.00
CA SER A 156 -8.71 0.87 15.73
C SER A 156 -8.69 0.48 17.19
N PHE A 157 -9.61 1.06 17.96
CA PHE A 157 -9.80 0.84 19.39
C PHE A 157 -8.54 1.15 20.19
N LEU A 158 -7.87 2.22 19.81
CA LEU A 158 -6.75 2.79 20.56
C LEU A 158 -7.22 4.08 21.22
N TYR A 159 -7.05 4.18 22.52
CA TYR A 159 -7.63 5.22 23.35
C TYR A 159 -6.59 5.92 24.24
N GLN A 160 -7.05 6.97 24.90
CA GLN A 160 -6.29 7.80 25.81
C GLN A 160 -6.83 7.62 27.24
N PRO A 161 -6.09 8.04 28.27
CA PRO A 161 -6.56 7.92 29.65
C PRO A 161 -7.95 8.56 29.86
N GLY A 162 -8.83 7.82 30.55
CA GLY A 162 -10.18 8.22 30.92
C GLY A 162 -11.27 7.86 29.90
N VAL A 163 -10.90 7.49 28.68
CA VAL A 163 -11.86 6.97 27.68
C VAL A 163 -12.05 5.49 27.96
N PHE A 164 -13.31 5.00 27.96
CA PHE A 164 -13.68 3.61 28.28
C PHE A 164 -13.11 3.00 29.59
N GLY A 165 -12.52 3.81 30.47
CA GLY A 165 -11.89 3.36 31.71
C GLY A 165 -10.37 3.18 31.63
N ASP A 166 -9.76 3.52 30.49
CA ASP A 166 -8.33 3.35 30.27
C ASP A 166 -7.51 4.25 31.17
N LYS A 167 -6.37 3.75 31.62
CA LYS A 167 -5.49 4.47 32.55
C LYS A 167 -4.22 4.98 31.87
N VAL A 168 -4.02 4.58 30.62
CA VAL A 168 -2.79 4.83 29.86
C VAL A 168 -3.13 5.35 28.48
N PHE A 169 -2.12 5.88 27.81
CA PHE A 169 -2.18 6.08 26.38
C PHE A 169 -1.89 4.76 25.69
N GLU A 170 -2.88 4.21 25.01
CA GLU A 170 -2.77 2.89 24.43
C GLU A 170 -1.75 2.86 23.29
N GLN A 171 -1.14 1.69 23.15
CA GLN A 171 -0.02 1.49 22.25
C GLN A 171 -0.08 0.11 21.59
N ALA A 172 -0.01 0.11 20.27
CA ALA A 172 0.11 -1.10 19.46
C ALA A 172 1.56 -1.31 19.02
N LYS A 173 1.98 -2.58 18.93
CA LYS A 173 3.28 -2.99 18.39
C LYS A 173 3.08 -3.81 17.12
N ILE A 174 3.90 -3.52 16.12
CA ILE A 174 3.96 -4.26 14.86
C ILE A 174 5.37 -4.80 14.69
N VAL A 175 5.50 -6.10 14.42
CA VAL A 175 6.79 -6.77 14.18
C VAL A 175 6.74 -7.53 12.85
N THR A 176 7.65 -7.26 11.93
CA THR A 176 7.76 -8.01 10.66
C THR A 176 8.52 -9.33 10.84
N ASP A 177 8.40 -10.26 9.89
CA ASP A 177 9.20 -11.49 9.84
C ASP A 177 10.71 -11.23 9.66
N THR A 178 11.08 -10.02 9.25
CA THR A 178 12.47 -9.54 9.15
C THR A 178 12.98 -8.89 10.44
N GLY A 179 12.15 -8.78 11.48
CA GLY A 179 12.51 -8.19 12.78
C GLY A 179 12.36 -6.67 12.87
N LEU A 180 11.85 -6.00 11.83
CA LEU A 180 11.52 -4.59 11.91
C LEU A 180 10.37 -4.41 12.91
N THR A 181 10.53 -3.44 13.81
CA THR A 181 9.55 -3.18 14.88
C THR A 181 9.12 -1.73 14.84
N GLY A 182 7.82 -1.50 14.83
CA GLY A 182 7.24 -0.16 14.94
C GLY A 182 6.15 -0.10 16.00
N TYR A 183 5.91 1.10 16.51
CA TYR A 183 4.93 1.34 17.57
C TYR A 183 4.01 2.50 17.22
N LEU A 184 2.71 2.28 17.33
CA LEU A 184 1.70 3.33 17.28
C LEU A 184 1.28 3.65 18.72
N LYS A 185 1.39 4.90 19.13
CA LYS A 185 0.99 5.36 20.48
C LYS A 185 0.02 6.52 20.36
N VAL A 186 -1.13 6.43 21.03
CA VAL A 186 -2.06 7.55 21.16
C VAL A 186 -1.44 8.65 22.00
N THR A 187 -1.65 9.91 21.65
CA THR A 187 -1.12 11.06 22.41
C THR A 187 -2.20 12.08 22.80
N GLY A 188 -3.44 11.85 22.37
CA GLY A 188 -4.60 12.68 22.67
C GLY A 188 -5.82 12.23 21.86
N ASN A 189 -6.94 12.94 21.99
CA ASN A 189 -8.21 12.59 21.36
C ASN A 189 -8.12 12.35 19.84
N THR A 190 -7.28 13.10 19.12
CA THR A 190 -7.16 13.05 17.66
C THR A 190 -5.71 12.92 17.20
N SER A 191 -4.80 12.57 18.10
CA SER A 191 -3.37 12.53 17.82
C SER A 191 -2.75 11.22 18.26
N ALA A 192 -1.82 10.73 17.44
CA ALA A 192 -1.01 9.56 17.73
C ALA A 192 0.34 9.69 17.02
N THR A 193 1.33 8.95 17.47
CA THR A 193 2.69 8.94 16.93
C THR A 193 3.08 7.55 16.48
N TRP A 194 3.75 7.45 15.34
CA TRP A 194 4.39 6.23 14.87
C TRP A 194 5.90 6.31 15.11
N SER A 195 6.45 5.28 15.76
CA SER A 195 7.89 5.16 16.04
C SER A 195 8.49 4.03 15.21
N PHE A 196 9.26 4.38 14.18
CA PHE A 196 10.07 3.44 13.37
C PHE A 196 11.27 4.17 12.73
N VAL A 197 12.41 3.47 12.60
CA VAL A 197 13.60 4.00 11.92
C VAL A 197 13.34 4.01 10.41
N GLY A 198 13.00 5.17 9.86
CA GLY A 198 12.56 5.33 8.48
C GLY A 198 11.26 6.13 8.34
N GLY A 199 10.61 6.42 9.47
CA GLY A 199 9.43 7.28 9.54
C GLY A 199 8.12 6.54 9.26
N GLY A 200 7.12 7.32 8.90
CA GLY A 200 5.72 6.93 8.71
C GLY A 200 4.84 8.07 9.21
N ALA A 201 3.74 8.34 8.52
CA ALA A 201 2.80 9.39 8.93
C ALA A 201 1.59 8.74 9.59
N VAL A 202 1.03 9.40 10.61
CA VAL A 202 -0.18 8.92 11.27
C VAL A 202 -1.31 9.90 10.99
N THR A 203 -2.42 9.37 10.47
CA THR A 203 -3.66 10.12 10.25
C THR A 203 -4.74 9.59 11.18
N ASN A 204 -5.41 10.48 11.92
CA ASN A 204 -6.58 10.12 12.70
C ASN A 204 -7.82 10.03 11.79
N LEU A 205 -8.46 8.86 11.77
CA LEU A 205 -9.67 8.59 10.99
C LEU A 205 -10.94 8.59 11.87
N SER A 206 -10.80 8.27 13.16
CA SER A 206 -11.83 8.47 14.18
C SER A 206 -11.19 8.83 15.51
N PRO A 207 -11.73 9.80 16.26
CA PRO A 207 -11.14 10.22 17.54
C PRO A 207 -11.20 9.12 18.61
N SER A 208 -10.23 9.15 19.52
CA SER A 208 -10.16 8.39 20.76
C SER A 208 -11.00 9.05 21.84
N THR A 209 -12.31 8.85 21.77
CA THR A 209 -13.30 9.41 22.72
C THR A 209 -14.37 8.36 23.01
N GLY A 210 -15.20 8.54 24.04
CA GLY A 210 -16.28 7.60 24.37
C GLY A 210 -17.36 7.40 23.31
N HIS A 211 -17.30 8.16 22.20
CA HIS A 211 -18.19 8.02 21.04
C HIS A 211 -17.45 7.68 19.74
N GLY A 212 -16.12 7.66 19.74
CA GLY A 212 -15.31 7.37 18.57
C GLY A 212 -14.62 6.01 18.70
N GLY A 213 -14.21 5.42 17.57
CA GLY A 213 -13.56 4.12 17.54
C GLY A 213 -12.03 4.15 17.67
N GLY A 214 -11.41 5.29 18.02
CA GLY A 214 -9.95 5.37 18.21
C GLY A 214 -9.14 4.83 17.03
N TYR A 215 -9.42 5.34 15.82
CA TYR A 215 -8.98 4.74 14.55
C TYR A 215 -7.91 5.58 13.87
N TYR A 216 -6.77 4.96 13.59
CA TYR A 216 -5.59 5.61 13.04
C TYR A 216 -5.05 4.82 11.86
N ASN A 217 -4.70 5.55 10.81
CA ASN A 217 -3.97 5.02 9.66
C ASN A 217 -2.49 5.37 9.76
N ILE A 218 -1.63 4.36 9.60
CA ILE A 218 -0.18 4.54 9.53
C ILE A 218 0.23 4.41 8.07
N ASP A 219 0.65 5.53 7.48
CA ASP A 219 1.14 5.59 6.11
C ASP A 219 2.63 5.23 6.05
N ASN A 220 2.96 4.33 5.13
CA ASN A 220 4.31 3.86 4.83
C ASN A 220 5.09 3.40 6.09
N PRO A 221 4.50 2.51 6.92
CA PRO A 221 4.99 2.22 8.28
C PRO A 221 6.44 1.72 8.33
N PHE A 222 6.90 1.07 7.25
CA PHE A 222 8.23 0.48 7.15
C PHE A 222 9.01 0.95 5.91
N GLY A 223 8.60 2.07 5.30
CA GLY A 223 9.23 2.57 4.07
C GLY A 223 9.11 1.57 2.91
N ASP A 224 10.19 1.39 2.18
CA ASP A 224 10.28 0.43 1.06
C ASP A 224 10.73 -0.98 1.49
N ALA A 225 10.66 -1.28 2.79
CA ALA A 225 11.00 -2.61 3.30
C ALA A 225 10.06 -3.67 2.71
N GLN A 226 10.64 -4.79 2.33
CA GLN A 226 9.95 -5.95 1.80
C GLN A 226 9.97 -7.05 2.84
N PHE A 227 8.81 -7.63 3.11
CA PHE A 227 8.63 -8.66 4.12
C PHE A 227 7.44 -9.56 3.74
N THR A 228 7.27 -10.70 4.41
CA THR A 228 6.21 -11.67 4.05
C THR A 228 4.99 -11.48 4.92
N TYR A 229 5.21 -11.27 6.21
CA TYR A 229 4.14 -11.08 7.18
C TYR A 229 4.60 -10.13 8.28
N LEU A 230 3.60 -9.59 8.98
CA LEU A 230 3.79 -8.91 10.25
C LEU A 230 2.91 -9.54 11.31
N THR A 231 3.28 -9.34 12.56
CA THR A 231 2.51 -9.71 13.73
C THR A 231 2.14 -8.44 14.48
N LEU A 232 0.85 -8.29 14.73
CA LEU A 232 0.27 -7.30 15.61
C LEU A 232 0.23 -7.88 17.01
N THR A 233 0.81 -7.18 17.98
CA THR A 233 0.83 -7.56 19.39
C THR A 233 0.67 -6.33 20.27
N PRO A 234 0.11 -6.46 21.48
CA PRO A 234 0.21 -5.40 22.48
C PRO A 234 1.67 -5.17 22.88
N VAL A 235 1.96 -4.00 23.44
CA VAL A 235 3.22 -3.80 24.18
C VAL A 235 3.14 -4.47 25.55
N THR A 236 4.26 -4.93 26.08
CA THR A 236 4.33 -5.59 27.41
C THR A 236 4.39 -4.58 28.55
N TYR A 237 4.88 -3.37 28.28
CA TYR A 237 5.00 -2.31 29.27
C TYR A 237 4.52 -1.00 28.67
N VAL A 238 3.80 -0.22 29.46
CA VAL A 238 3.30 1.11 29.13
C VAL A 238 3.64 2.10 30.24
N THR A 239 3.65 3.38 29.89
CA THR A 239 3.77 4.45 30.87
C THR A 239 2.38 4.87 31.31
N ASP A 240 2.10 4.77 32.61
CA ASP A 240 0.84 5.25 33.18
C ASP A 240 0.74 6.79 33.20
N PHE A 241 -0.41 7.30 33.61
CA PHE A 241 -0.64 8.74 33.73
C PHE A 241 0.35 9.45 34.68
N TYR A 242 0.96 8.73 35.63
CA TYR A 242 1.92 9.25 36.59
C TYR A 242 3.38 9.12 36.13
N GLY A 243 3.63 8.58 34.94
CA GLY A 243 4.98 8.37 34.41
C GLY A 243 5.64 7.06 34.83
N ASN A 244 4.93 6.16 35.51
CA ASN A 244 5.47 4.86 35.91
C ASN A 244 5.39 3.88 34.75
N SER A 245 6.46 3.11 34.55
CA SER A 245 6.40 1.92 33.69
C SER A 245 5.63 0.82 34.41
N ILE A 246 4.48 0.45 33.89
CA ILE A 246 3.65 -0.64 34.41
C ILE A 246 3.56 -1.77 33.38
N GLU A 247 3.35 -3.00 33.85
CA GLU A 247 3.02 -4.11 32.97
C GLU A 247 1.68 -3.83 32.29
N ALA A 248 1.65 -4.02 30.97
CA ALA A 248 0.44 -3.91 30.19
C ALA A 248 -0.50 -5.05 30.56
N LEU A 249 -1.66 -4.68 31.09
CA LEU A 249 -2.76 -5.62 31.33
C LEU A 249 -3.69 -5.58 30.12
N SER A 250 -4.60 -6.55 30.02
CA SER A 250 -5.54 -6.65 28.90
C SER A 250 -6.38 -5.39 28.67
N THR A 251 -6.52 -4.51 29.66
CA THR A 251 -7.35 -3.29 29.60
C THR A 251 -6.57 -2.00 29.31
N ASN A 252 -5.32 -2.10 28.86
CA ASN A 252 -4.44 -0.93 28.72
C ASN A 252 -3.66 -0.93 27.39
N THR A 253 -3.74 -2.00 26.61
CA THR A 253 -2.98 -2.20 25.36
C THR A 253 -3.76 -3.04 24.36
N ASP A 254 -5.08 -2.95 24.40
CA ASP A 254 -5.99 -3.52 23.43
C ASP A 254 -6.09 -2.61 22.19
N PHE A 255 -6.36 -3.24 21.05
CA PHE A 255 -6.57 -2.60 19.75
C PHE A 255 -7.06 -3.63 18.74
N ALA A 256 -7.46 -3.19 17.55
CA ALA A 256 -7.86 -4.10 16.48
C ALA A 256 -7.32 -3.69 15.10
N LEU A 257 -7.28 -4.65 14.16
CA LEU A 257 -6.91 -4.42 12.77
C LEU A 257 -8.12 -3.99 11.95
N ALA A 258 -8.06 -2.83 11.30
CA ALA A 258 -9.16 -2.26 10.52
C ALA A 258 -8.97 -2.39 9.00
N HIS A 259 -7.74 -2.19 8.50
CA HIS A 259 -7.41 -2.29 7.07
C HIS A 259 -5.91 -2.47 6.85
N ALA A 260 -5.53 -2.88 5.64
CA ALA A 260 -4.15 -2.75 5.17
C ALA A 260 -4.11 -2.64 3.64
N THR A 261 -3.09 -1.93 3.15
CA THR A 261 -2.78 -1.82 1.72
C THR A 261 -1.34 -2.22 1.46
N ALA A 262 -1.13 -3.08 0.48
CA ALA A 262 0.18 -3.50 0.02
C ALA A 262 0.29 -3.26 -1.49
N VAL A 263 1.53 -3.05 -1.95
CA VAL A 263 1.81 -3.00 -3.38
C VAL A 263 3.01 -3.87 -3.68
N THR A 264 2.95 -4.54 -4.81
CA THR A 264 4.12 -5.19 -5.37
C THR A 264 5.07 -4.10 -5.84
N LYS A 265 6.27 -4.04 -5.24
CA LYS A 265 7.34 -3.18 -5.72
C LYS A 265 7.72 -3.67 -7.12
N ALA A 266 7.37 -2.88 -8.13
CA ALA A 266 7.80 -3.15 -9.50
C ALA A 266 9.33 -3.08 -9.52
N VAL A 267 9.98 -4.23 -9.59
CA VAL A 267 11.41 -4.30 -9.92
C VAL A 267 11.45 -4.14 -11.44
N PRO A 268 12.08 -3.07 -11.98
CA PRO A 268 12.22 -2.95 -13.43
C PRO A 268 12.93 -4.21 -13.93
N GLU A 269 12.27 -4.97 -14.80
CA GLU A 269 12.92 -6.15 -15.34
C GLU A 269 14.20 -5.72 -16.08
N PRO A 270 15.32 -6.46 -15.97
CA PRO A 270 16.55 -6.14 -16.70
C PRO A 270 16.31 -5.99 -18.21
N THR A 271 15.32 -6.70 -18.75
CA THR A 271 14.86 -6.64 -20.14
C THR A 271 14.23 -5.28 -20.50
N ALA A 272 13.51 -4.63 -19.59
CA ALA A 272 12.98 -3.29 -19.78
C ALA A 272 14.11 -2.25 -19.87
N ILE A 273 15.15 -2.40 -19.04
CA ILE A 273 16.35 -1.55 -19.08
C ILE A 273 17.15 -1.81 -20.36
N ALA A 274 17.35 -3.08 -20.74
CA ALA A 274 18.05 -3.46 -21.97
C ALA A 274 17.29 -3.01 -23.23
N GLY A 275 15.96 -3.11 -23.23
CA GLY A 275 15.10 -2.62 -24.30
C GLY A 275 15.19 -1.11 -24.48
N LEU A 276 15.16 -0.35 -23.38
CA LEU A 276 15.39 1.10 -23.41
C LEU A 276 16.80 1.45 -23.90
N GLY A 277 17.82 0.69 -23.50
CA GLY A 277 19.19 0.84 -23.97
C GLY A 277 19.35 0.61 -25.48
N LEU A 278 18.69 -0.42 -26.02
CA LEU A 278 18.70 -0.72 -27.46
C LEU A 278 17.98 0.35 -28.28
N VAL A 279 16.82 0.81 -27.82
CA VAL A 279 16.06 1.88 -28.48
C VAL A 279 16.83 3.19 -28.45
N GLY A 280 17.42 3.56 -27.31
CA GLY A 280 18.31 4.71 -27.18
C GLY A 280 19.55 4.62 -28.07
N GLY A 281 20.20 3.45 -28.11
CA GLY A 281 21.35 3.18 -28.97
C GLY A 281 21.03 3.29 -30.47
N LEU A 282 19.88 2.77 -30.91
CA LEU A 282 19.42 2.86 -32.30
C LEU A 282 19.07 4.30 -32.70
N LEU A 283 18.48 5.09 -31.80
CA LEU A 283 18.19 6.51 -32.01
C LEU A 283 19.48 7.35 -32.16
N LEU A 284 20.49 7.08 -31.34
CA LEU A 284 21.80 7.75 -31.46
C LEU A 284 22.54 7.34 -32.74
N ALA A 285 22.51 6.06 -33.10
CA ALA A 285 23.14 5.55 -34.32
C ALA A 285 22.51 6.12 -35.60
N THR A 286 21.18 6.28 -35.63
CA THR A 286 20.46 6.87 -36.77
C THR A 286 20.69 8.37 -36.91
N ARG A 287 20.87 9.10 -35.80
CA ARG A 287 21.29 10.52 -35.84
C ARG A 287 22.69 10.71 -36.44
N ARG A 288 23.65 9.83 -36.12
CA ARG A 288 25.02 9.93 -36.67
C ARG A 288 25.09 9.73 -38.18
N ARG A 289 24.23 8.86 -38.75
CA ARG A 289 24.22 8.63 -40.21
C ARG A 289 23.70 9.82 -41.02
N LYS A 290 22.91 10.73 -40.42
CA LYS A 290 22.44 11.95 -41.09
C LYS A 290 23.48 13.07 -41.12
N ALA A 291 24.46 13.08 -40.22
CA ALA A 291 25.47 14.14 -40.16
C ALA A 291 26.66 13.93 -41.13
N ILE A 292 26.79 12.74 -41.72
CA ILE A 292 27.90 12.40 -42.65
C ILE A 292 27.48 12.58 -44.13
N GLN A 293 26.18 12.80 -44.39
CA GLN A 293 25.64 13.02 -45.75
C GLN A 293 25.31 14.49 -46.07
N SER A 294 25.80 15.43 -45.26
CA SER A 294 25.75 16.88 -45.50
C SER A 294 27.15 17.44 -45.58
#